data_AF-A0A1Y1S4W1-F1
#
_entry.id   AF-A0A1Y1S4W1-F1
#
_cell.length_a   1.000
_cell.length_b   1.000
_cell.length_c   1.000
_cell.angle_alpha   90.00
_cell.angle_beta   90.00
_cell.angle_gamma   90.00
#
_symmetry.space_group_name_H-M   'P 1'
#
loop_
_entity.id
_entity.type
_entity.pdbx_description
1 polymer ?
#
loop_
_entity_poly.entity_id
_entity_poly.type
_entity_poly.pdbx_seq_one_letter_code
_entity_poly.pdbx_strand_id
1 'polypeptide(L)'
;MAEFRKTRRSEVAIEHKQDELTGLEMNFQGLRLVSRDILRLSHLKTLILNNNEIESISAEICRIQTLEVLNLGFNRITRIPPELGRLVHLKELYLNDNLVTEVPMEIGTLYRLESFNITNNPLISPYNTMAKDKSLLRFCRENNTNYKQPNDRAWIDTIMKAESVLETYSVGTFNMLCGFYATQLTYAPSWVINLECRKDILMQTIVAYNLDIVSLQEVDVGVFNSFYKENLSKKLDYDGVMLPKKSYDPNTDGFKKLYGQATFWKRSKFRLVEQINIDLQAKIMGDKRFKYLSDVHTRLTNKTNMGLITVLETTTTSTTIIVANVHLYYNPEFTDVKAIQLMVFFEEVEFVKEKYKNSRVIFLGDFNTLKKTVLYEYVTNRKMDGAVFEPYDYGTLNDGIAHNLRLMDAYDGQEITFTNFTPTFKEVIDYIFYSDGLSLTSVISPVEDEYTAKTIGLPNIHFPSDHILIGAKFTVKKQKN
;
A
#
# COMPACT_ATOMS: atom_id res chain seq x y z
N MET A 1 -16.55 50.57 34.53
CA MET A 1 -15.21 50.65 35.16
C MET A 1 -14.61 49.26 35.16
N ALA A 2 -13.33 49.19 34.83
CA ALA A 2 -12.64 48.06 34.21
C ALA A 2 -12.49 46.78 35.04
N GLU A 3 -12.40 45.68 34.28
CA GLU A 3 -11.91 44.35 34.62
C GLU A 3 -10.52 44.36 35.29
N PHE A 4 -10.28 43.41 36.19
CA PHE A 4 -8.96 42.77 36.33
C PHE A 4 -9.14 41.31 36.76
N ARG A 5 -9.29 40.42 35.76
CA ARG A 5 -9.21 38.96 35.94
C ARG A 5 -7.73 38.58 35.76
N LYS A 6 -7.12 38.03 36.81
CA LYS A 6 -5.74 37.49 36.78
C LYS A 6 -5.63 36.39 35.73
N THR A 7 -4.98 36.69 34.62
CA THR A 7 -4.53 35.69 33.64
C THR A 7 -3.32 34.96 34.22
N ARG A 8 -3.49 33.68 34.57
CA ARG A 8 -2.35 32.75 34.72
C ARG A 8 -1.71 32.61 33.35
N ARG A 9 -0.52 33.19 33.17
CA ARG A 9 0.36 32.84 32.04
C ARG A 9 0.77 31.38 32.24
N SER A 10 0.22 30.49 31.42
CA SER A 10 0.82 29.19 31.15
C SER A 10 2.15 29.47 30.44
N GLU A 11 3.25 29.18 31.11
CA GLU A 11 4.57 29.13 30.50
C GLU A 11 4.52 28.11 29.36
N VAL A 12 4.48 28.61 28.14
CA VAL A 12 4.75 27.81 26.95
C VAL A 12 6.22 27.43 27.06
N ALA A 13 6.50 26.16 27.34
CA ALA A 13 7.83 25.61 27.17
C ALA A 13 8.19 25.79 25.69
N ILE A 14 9.03 26.78 25.41
CA ILE A 14 9.68 26.93 24.12
C ILE A 14 10.65 25.77 24.06
N GLU A 15 10.26 24.68 23.39
CA GLU A 15 11.22 23.68 22.93
C GLU A 15 12.22 24.42 22.03
N HIS A 16 13.43 24.61 22.54
CA HIS A 16 14.57 24.97 21.72
C HIS A 16 14.75 23.83 20.72
N LYS A 17 14.24 24.02 19.50
CA LYS A 17 14.56 23.18 18.36
C LYS A 17 16.08 23.24 18.22
N GLN A 18 16.76 22.18 18.61
CA GLN A 18 18.20 22.05 18.41
C GLN A 18 18.45 22.32 16.92
N ASP A 19 19.39 23.21 16.60
CA ASP A 19 19.84 23.39 15.22
C ASP A 19 20.49 22.08 14.76
N GLU A 20 19.67 21.16 14.25
CA GLU A 20 20.15 19.89 13.72
C GLU A 20 20.99 20.19 12.48
N LEU A 21 22.20 19.63 12.44
CA LEU A 21 23.08 19.72 11.28
C LEU A 21 22.43 19.02 10.08
N THR A 22 21.80 19.80 9.21
CA THR A 22 21.08 19.31 8.01
C THR A 22 21.94 19.34 6.75
N GLY A 23 23.05 20.08 6.76
CA GLY A 23 23.98 20.20 5.65
C GLY A 23 25.42 20.06 6.10
N LEU A 24 26.23 19.34 5.33
CA LEU A 24 27.66 19.21 5.54
C LEU A 24 28.39 19.54 4.24
N GLU A 25 29.24 20.55 4.30
CA GLU A 25 30.07 20.99 3.18
C GLU A 25 31.54 20.88 3.54
N MET A 26 32.30 20.07 2.80
CA MET A 26 33.74 19.85 3.01
C MET A 26 34.49 19.92 1.68
N ASN A 27 34.32 21.02 0.96
CA ASN A 27 34.95 21.23 -0.35
C ASN A 27 36.43 21.60 -0.20
N PHE A 28 37.26 21.19 -1.15
CA PHE A 28 38.69 21.57 -1.21
C PHE A 28 39.51 21.15 0.03
N GLN A 29 39.16 20.01 0.63
CA GLN A 29 39.80 19.50 1.86
C GLN A 29 40.86 18.42 1.58
N GLY A 30 41.05 18.00 0.33
CA GLY A 30 41.96 16.91 -0.02
C GLY A 30 41.53 15.54 0.53
N LEU A 31 40.22 15.37 0.78
CA LEU A 31 39.68 14.13 1.34
C LEU A 31 39.85 12.98 0.34
N ARG A 32 40.42 11.86 0.79
CA ARG A 32 40.50 10.63 -0.02
C ARG A 32 39.38 9.63 0.26
N LEU A 33 38.81 9.71 1.46
CA LEU A 33 37.78 8.80 1.95
C LEU A 33 36.75 9.58 2.78
N VAL A 34 35.51 9.14 2.71
CA VAL A 34 34.44 9.62 3.61
C VAL A 34 34.40 8.70 4.83
N SER A 35 34.57 9.27 6.03
CA SER A 35 34.49 8.48 7.27
C SER A 35 33.10 7.85 7.43
N ARG A 36 33.05 6.63 7.97
CA ARG A 36 31.79 5.93 8.27
C ARG A 36 30.90 6.71 9.25
N ASP A 37 31.48 7.55 10.10
CA ASP A 37 30.72 8.34 11.06
C ASP A 37 29.87 9.43 10.40
N ILE A 38 30.35 10.03 9.29
CA ILE A 38 29.52 10.96 8.49
C ILE A 38 28.32 10.21 7.90
N LEU A 39 28.51 8.96 7.50
CA LEU A 39 27.46 8.10 6.93
C LEU A 39 26.44 7.61 7.98
N ARG A 40 26.66 7.89 9.27
CA ARG A 40 25.70 7.66 10.36
C ARG A 40 24.79 8.86 10.62
N LEU A 41 25.05 10.02 10.01
CA LEU A 41 24.21 11.21 10.13
C LEU A 41 22.95 11.03 9.27
N SER A 42 22.04 10.16 9.71
CA SER A 42 20.82 9.77 8.98
C SER A 42 19.80 10.90 8.76
N HIS A 43 20.03 12.06 9.38
CA HIS A 43 19.18 13.26 9.26
C HIS A 43 19.71 14.26 8.21
N LEU A 44 20.88 14.00 7.63
CA LEU A 44 21.53 14.92 6.70
C LEU A 44 20.73 15.02 5.39
N LYS A 45 20.49 16.25 4.93
CA LYS A 45 19.81 16.55 3.66
C LYS A 45 20.78 16.94 2.56
N THR A 46 21.88 17.57 2.92
CA THR A 46 22.86 18.09 1.96
C THR A 46 24.25 17.59 2.32
N LEU A 47 24.91 16.92 1.37
CA LEU A 47 26.29 16.47 1.50
C LEU A 47 27.09 16.96 0.30
N ILE A 48 27.98 17.93 0.53
CA ILE A 48 28.80 18.55 -0.50
C ILE A 48 30.27 18.24 -0.21
N LEU A 49 30.89 17.46 -1.10
CA LEU A 49 32.24 16.93 -0.99
C LEU A 49 33.04 17.16 -2.29
N ASN A 50 32.68 18.19 -3.07
CA ASN A 50 33.33 18.44 -4.35
C ASN A 50 34.73 19.02 -4.21
N ASN A 51 35.56 18.84 -5.24
CA ASN A 51 36.97 19.23 -5.24
C ASN A 51 37.77 18.56 -4.11
N ASN A 52 37.74 17.23 -4.07
CA ASN A 52 38.54 16.43 -3.14
C ASN A 52 39.31 15.35 -3.92
N GLU A 53 39.89 14.37 -3.23
CA GLU A 53 40.61 13.24 -3.82
C GLU A 53 39.85 11.91 -3.59
N ILE A 54 38.52 11.94 -3.45
CA ILE A 54 37.74 10.76 -3.07
C ILE A 54 37.78 9.73 -4.20
N GLU A 55 38.27 8.52 -3.90
CA GLU A 55 38.46 7.46 -4.91
C GLU A 55 37.25 6.51 -5.03
N SER A 56 36.45 6.41 -3.97
CA SER A 56 35.30 5.50 -3.90
C SER A 56 34.19 6.06 -3.02
N ILE A 57 32.94 5.83 -3.43
CA ILE A 57 31.76 6.07 -2.59
C ILE A 57 31.47 4.77 -1.83
N SER A 58 31.39 4.86 -0.50
CA SER A 58 30.96 3.73 0.34
C SER A 58 29.50 3.36 0.07
N ALA A 59 29.19 2.06 0.00
CA ALA A 59 27.82 1.55 -0.05
C ALA A 59 26.96 2.03 1.13
N GLU A 60 27.60 2.34 2.27
CA GLU A 60 26.91 2.84 3.46
C GLU A 60 26.30 4.24 3.28
N ILE A 61 26.57 4.94 2.16
CA ILE A 61 25.89 6.21 1.82
C ILE A 61 24.36 6.07 1.82
N CYS A 62 23.84 4.87 1.51
CA CYS A 62 22.42 4.58 1.52
C CYS A 62 21.75 4.70 2.90
N ARG A 63 22.52 4.80 4.00
CA ARG A 63 21.99 5.02 5.35
C ARG A 63 21.43 6.42 5.54
N ILE A 64 21.89 7.40 4.76
CA ILE A 64 21.38 8.78 4.81
C ILE A 64 20.13 8.88 3.93
N GLN A 65 19.05 8.19 4.30
CA GLN A 65 17.84 8.11 3.48
C GLN A 65 17.18 9.48 3.24
N THR A 66 17.48 10.48 4.07
CA THR A 66 16.97 11.85 3.96
C THR A 66 17.72 12.72 2.95
N LEU A 67 18.79 12.22 2.32
CA LEU A 67 19.65 13.03 1.48
C LEU A 67 18.90 13.53 0.24
N GLU A 68 18.87 14.85 0.06
CA GLU A 68 18.24 15.56 -1.06
C GLU A 68 19.31 16.06 -2.06
N VAL A 69 20.50 16.44 -1.58
CA VAL A 69 21.60 16.96 -2.40
C VAL A 69 22.89 16.20 -2.10
N LEU A 70 23.49 15.60 -3.13
CA LEU A 70 24.80 14.97 -3.06
C LEU A 70 25.71 15.52 -4.16
N ASN A 71 26.75 16.25 -3.75
CA ASN A 71 27.77 16.75 -4.67
C ASN A 71 29.13 16.10 -4.42
N LEU A 72 29.55 15.31 -5.40
CA LEU A 72 30.82 14.58 -5.43
C LEU A 72 31.64 14.95 -6.67
N GLY A 73 31.35 16.07 -7.33
CA GLY A 73 32.08 16.51 -8.52
C GLY A 73 33.55 16.79 -8.23
N PHE A 74 34.40 16.75 -9.25
CA PHE A 74 35.85 17.01 -9.12
C PHE A 74 36.51 16.14 -8.05
N ASN A 75 36.41 14.82 -8.22
CA ASN A 75 37.02 13.82 -7.34
C ASN A 75 37.75 12.76 -8.20
N ARG A 76 38.14 11.63 -7.60
CA ARG A 76 38.78 10.50 -8.29
C ARG A 76 37.90 9.25 -8.27
N ILE A 77 36.58 9.42 -8.21
CA ILE A 77 35.64 8.31 -8.03
C ILE A 77 35.68 7.43 -9.28
N THR A 78 35.99 6.16 -9.09
CA THR A 78 36.09 5.19 -10.20
C THR A 78 34.79 4.40 -10.40
N ARG A 79 33.99 4.23 -9.35
CA ARG A 79 32.77 3.42 -9.37
C ARG A 79 31.69 4.04 -8.49
N ILE A 80 30.45 3.92 -8.95
CA ILE A 80 29.26 4.26 -8.19
C ILE A 80 28.71 2.97 -7.56
N PRO A 81 28.48 2.90 -6.24
CA PRO A 81 27.88 1.74 -5.60
C PRO A 81 26.39 1.62 -5.99
N PRO A 82 25.86 0.42 -6.29
CA PRO A 82 24.44 0.20 -6.52
C PRO A 82 23.53 0.75 -5.42
N GLU A 83 24.01 0.73 -4.17
CA GLU A 83 23.29 1.22 -2.99
C GLU A 83 22.97 2.72 -3.06
N LEU A 84 23.67 3.50 -3.89
CA LEU A 84 23.34 4.91 -4.12
C LEU A 84 21.90 5.07 -4.66
N GLY A 85 21.40 4.09 -5.42
CA GLY A 85 20.01 4.06 -5.91
C GLY A 85 18.96 4.06 -4.79
N ARG A 86 19.33 3.68 -3.56
CA ARG A 86 18.40 3.65 -2.42
C ARG A 86 18.09 5.03 -1.84
N LEU A 87 18.78 6.08 -2.28
CA LEU A 87 18.54 7.46 -1.84
C LEU A 87 17.34 8.06 -2.57
N VAL A 88 16.16 7.50 -2.36
CA VAL A 88 14.93 7.82 -3.08
C VAL A 88 14.45 9.27 -2.92
N HIS A 89 15.00 10.00 -1.95
CA HIS A 89 14.74 11.42 -1.71
C HIS A 89 15.69 12.37 -2.47
N LEU A 90 16.70 11.85 -3.15
CA LEU A 90 17.72 12.63 -3.82
C LEU A 90 17.12 13.40 -5.01
N LYS A 91 17.36 14.72 -5.01
CA LYS A 91 16.93 15.68 -6.05
C LYS A 91 18.10 16.14 -6.90
N GLU A 92 19.28 16.25 -6.31
CA GLU A 92 20.48 16.71 -6.98
C GLU A 92 21.64 15.73 -6.76
N LEU A 93 22.21 15.25 -7.86
CA LEU A 93 23.37 14.36 -7.87
C LEU A 93 24.43 14.86 -8.84
N TYR A 94 25.56 15.30 -8.30
CA TYR A 94 26.72 15.75 -9.08
C TYR A 94 27.88 14.77 -8.92
N LEU A 95 28.30 14.20 -10.04
CA LEU A 95 29.41 13.23 -10.19
C LEU A 95 30.35 13.64 -11.33
N ASN A 96 30.23 14.87 -11.84
CA ASN A 96 31.06 15.35 -12.95
C ASN A 96 32.55 15.41 -12.58
N ASP A 97 33.42 15.31 -13.59
CA ASP A 97 34.87 15.41 -13.41
C ASP A 97 35.39 14.36 -12.41
N ASN A 98 35.12 13.10 -12.72
CA ASN A 98 35.55 11.91 -11.96
C ASN A 98 36.13 10.86 -12.94
N LEU A 99 36.36 9.64 -12.46
CA LEU A 99 36.93 8.52 -13.23
C LEU A 99 35.92 7.38 -13.44
N VAL A 100 34.62 7.69 -13.42
CA VAL A 100 33.56 6.69 -13.55
C VAL A 100 33.51 6.14 -14.97
N THR A 101 33.63 4.82 -15.10
CA THR A 101 33.53 4.14 -16.41
C THR A 101 32.14 3.56 -16.67
N GLU A 102 31.42 3.13 -15.62
CA GLU A 102 30.13 2.46 -15.69
C GLU A 102 29.16 3.01 -14.65
N VAL A 103 27.85 2.90 -14.92
CA VAL A 103 26.79 3.34 -14.02
C VAL A 103 25.93 2.14 -13.63
N PRO A 104 25.71 1.88 -12.33
CA PRO A 104 24.84 0.79 -11.89
C PRO A 104 23.37 1.08 -12.24
N MET A 105 22.63 0.05 -12.65
CA MET A 105 21.23 0.19 -13.10
C MET A 105 20.31 0.72 -12.00
N GLU A 106 20.67 0.47 -10.75
CA GLU A 106 19.97 0.91 -9.54
C GLU A 106 19.88 2.44 -9.46
N ILE A 107 20.76 3.21 -10.13
CA ILE A 107 20.64 4.68 -10.22
C ILE A 107 19.33 5.11 -10.89
N GLY A 108 18.77 4.26 -11.76
CA GLY A 108 17.46 4.50 -12.38
C GLY A 108 16.30 4.56 -11.39
N THR A 109 16.50 4.10 -10.15
CA THR A 109 15.49 4.14 -9.08
C THR A 109 15.37 5.52 -8.42
N LEU A 110 16.30 6.45 -8.70
CA LEU A 110 16.31 7.82 -8.20
C LEU A 110 15.28 8.71 -8.94
N TYR A 111 14.00 8.38 -8.76
CA TYR A 111 12.88 8.95 -9.49
C TYR A 111 12.56 10.43 -9.18
N ARG A 112 13.16 10.97 -8.11
CA ARG A 112 13.04 12.37 -7.70
C ARG A 112 14.17 13.27 -8.21
N LEU A 113 15.14 12.74 -8.97
CA LEU A 113 16.25 13.54 -9.49
C LEU A 113 15.76 14.62 -10.46
N GLU A 114 15.97 15.86 -10.05
CA GLU A 114 15.76 17.06 -10.83
C GLU A 114 17.02 17.39 -11.62
N SER A 115 18.18 17.34 -10.95
CA SER A 115 19.51 17.61 -11.50
C SER A 115 20.42 16.39 -11.37
N PHE A 116 20.95 15.93 -12.50
CA PHE A 116 21.93 14.84 -12.55
C PHE A 116 23.06 15.22 -13.50
N ASN A 117 24.29 15.26 -13.01
CA ASN A 117 25.46 15.57 -13.82
C ASN A 117 26.57 14.53 -13.60
N ILE A 118 26.88 13.76 -14.64
CA ILE A 118 27.97 12.78 -14.66
C ILE A 118 28.95 13.07 -15.81
N THR A 119 28.92 14.28 -16.36
CA THR A 119 29.77 14.68 -17.48
C THR A 119 31.26 14.66 -17.10
N ASN A 120 32.16 14.67 -18.09
CA ASN A 120 33.61 14.62 -17.87
C ASN A 120 34.06 13.38 -17.06
N ASN A 121 33.45 12.24 -17.34
CA ASN A 121 33.87 10.92 -16.86
C ASN A 121 34.25 10.04 -18.06
N PRO A 122 35.19 9.08 -17.93
CA PRO A 122 35.57 8.13 -18.97
C PRO A 122 34.52 7.01 -19.14
N LEU A 123 33.25 7.39 -19.28
CA LEU A 123 32.14 6.45 -19.44
C LEU A 123 32.33 5.60 -20.69
N ILE A 124 32.07 4.30 -20.58
CA ILE A 124 32.06 3.38 -21.73
C ILE A 124 30.69 3.41 -22.42
N SER A 125 30.61 2.85 -23.63
CA SER A 125 29.33 2.62 -24.30
C SER A 125 28.50 1.57 -23.53
N PRO A 126 27.18 1.76 -23.37
CA PRO A 126 26.35 2.82 -23.95
C PRO A 126 26.23 4.09 -23.09
N TYR A 127 26.76 4.13 -21.86
CA TYR A 127 26.55 5.23 -20.91
C TYR A 127 27.01 6.60 -21.44
N ASN A 128 28.14 6.63 -22.15
CA ASN A 128 28.73 7.86 -22.67
C ASN A 128 27.84 8.63 -23.66
N THR A 129 26.96 7.95 -24.40
CA THR A 129 26.06 8.59 -25.37
C THR A 129 24.87 9.27 -24.68
N MET A 130 24.57 8.89 -23.44
CA MET A 130 23.41 9.33 -22.65
C MET A 130 23.76 10.26 -21.48
N ALA A 131 25.05 10.46 -21.20
CA ALA A 131 25.55 11.16 -20.01
C ALA A 131 25.14 12.64 -19.88
N LYS A 132 24.62 13.25 -20.95
CA LYS A 132 24.27 14.68 -21.01
C LYS A 132 22.82 14.99 -20.65
N ASP A 133 21.96 13.99 -20.48
CA ASP A 133 20.55 14.20 -20.17
C ASP A 133 19.96 13.07 -19.30
N LYS A 134 18.65 13.12 -19.05
CA LYS A 134 17.93 12.12 -18.23
C LYS A 134 17.73 10.77 -18.94
N SER A 135 18.16 10.61 -20.19
CA SER A 135 18.09 9.32 -20.90
C SER A 135 18.94 8.25 -20.23
N LEU A 136 20.06 8.62 -19.59
CA LEU A 136 20.89 7.68 -18.83
C LEU A 136 20.12 7.11 -17.62
N LEU A 137 19.42 7.96 -16.86
CA LEU A 137 18.58 7.52 -15.73
C LEU A 137 17.45 6.61 -16.22
N ARG A 138 16.79 6.99 -17.33
CA ARG A 138 15.76 6.16 -17.95
C ARG A 138 16.34 4.81 -18.40
N PHE A 139 17.48 4.80 -19.08
CA PHE A 139 18.15 3.58 -19.51
C PHE A 139 18.47 2.67 -18.32
N CYS A 140 19.06 3.23 -17.25
CA CYS A 140 19.36 2.48 -16.03
C CYS A 140 18.07 1.86 -15.45
N ARG A 141 16.99 2.64 -15.37
CA ARG A 141 15.69 2.17 -14.86
C ARG A 141 15.10 1.05 -15.71
N GLU A 142 15.05 1.21 -17.03
CA GLU A 142 14.46 0.20 -17.92
C GLU A 142 15.25 -1.12 -17.91
N ASN A 143 16.56 -1.06 -17.64
CA ASN A 143 17.44 -2.23 -17.60
C ASN A 143 17.71 -2.75 -16.17
N ASN A 144 17.07 -2.17 -15.15
CA ASN A 144 17.23 -2.62 -13.77
C ASN A 144 16.49 -3.95 -13.54
N THR A 145 17.23 -5.05 -13.72
CA THR A 145 16.74 -6.43 -13.57
C THR A 145 17.37 -7.17 -12.40
N ASN A 146 18.26 -6.51 -11.64
CA ASN A 146 19.07 -7.10 -10.57
C ASN A 146 18.32 -7.35 -9.26
N TYR A 147 17.01 -7.60 -9.32
CA TYR A 147 16.24 -7.95 -8.13
C TYR A 147 16.55 -9.40 -7.73
N LYS A 148 17.06 -9.60 -6.50
CA LYS A 148 17.19 -10.94 -5.90
C LYS A 148 15.84 -11.65 -6.00
N GLN A 149 15.82 -12.93 -6.35
CA GLN A 149 14.58 -13.70 -6.31
C GLN A 149 14.07 -13.78 -4.86
N PRO A 150 12.80 -13.44 -4.58
CA PRO A 150 12.23 -13.61 -3.25
C PRO A 150 12.05 -15.11 -2.94
N ASN A 151 12.02 -15.43 -1.65
CA ASN A 151 11.62 -16.77 -1.22
C ASN A 151 10.13 -17.01 -1.47
N ASP A 152 9.76 -18.27 -1.69
CA ASP A 152 8.36 -18.66 -1.72
C ASP A 152 7.71 -18.43 -0.36
N ARG A 153 6.53 -17.80 -0.36
CA ARG A 153 5.76 -17.53 0.86
C ARG A 153 4.95 -18.76 1.24
N ALA A 154 5.17 -19.26 2.45
CA ALA A 154 4.54 -20.47 2.97
C ALA A 154 3.26 -20.15 3.77
N TRP A 155 2.46 -21.18 4.03
CA TRP A 155 1.40 -21.09 5.04
C TRP A 155 2.00 -21.29 6.43
N ILE A 156 1.73 -20.34 7.34
CA ILE A 156 2.11 -20.41 8.75
C ILE A 156 0.89 -20.90 9.52
N ASP A 157 0.98 -22.08 10.14
CA ASP A 157 -0.04 -22.62 11.03
C ASP A 157 -0.16 -21.74 12.28
N THR A 158 -1.39 -21.46 12.71
CA THR A 158 -1.65 -20.87 14.02
C THR A 158 -1.67 -21.94 15.11
N ILE A 159 -1.62 -21.52 16.37
CA ILE A 159 -1.55 -22.43 17.54
C ILE A 159 -2.81 -23.32 17.64
N MET A 160 -3.93 -22.94 17.01
CA MET A 160 -5.20 -23.64 17.14
C MET A 160 -5.45 -24.63 16.00
N LYS A 161 -5.22 -25.92 16.25
CA LYS A 161 -5.73 -27.00 15.39
C LYS A 161 -7.07 -27.52 15.93
N ALA A 162 -8.11 -27.47 15.10
CA ALA A 162 -9.42 -27.98 15.47
C ALA A 162 -9.45 -29.51 15.37
N GLU A 163 -9.87 -30.18 16.45
CA GLU A 163 -9.96 -31.66 16.52
C GLU A 163 -11.08 -32.25 15.65
N SER A 164 -12.16 -31.48 15.39
CA SER A 164 -13.27 -31.89 14.53
C SER A 164 -13.69 -30.76 13.59
N VAL A 165 -13.37 -30.90 12.30
CA VAL A 165 -13.63 -29.91 11.26
C VAL A 165 -14.87 -30.31 10.45
N LEU A 166 -15.83 -29.40 10.35
CA LEU A 166 -17.00 -29.51 9.46
C LEU A 166 -16.64 -29.04 8.06
N GLU A 167 -16.07 -27.84 7.97
CA GLU A 167 -15.71 -27.16 6.72
C GLU A 167 -14.39 -26.39 6.87
N THR A 168 -13.69 -26.21 5.75
CA THR A 168 -12.49 -25.38 5.65
C THR A 168 -12.67 -24.35 4.55
N TYR A 169 -12.22 -23.12 4.81
CA TYR A 169 -12.21 -22.05 3.82
C TYR A 169 -10.82 -21.46 3.75
N SER A 170 -10.33 -21.17 2.55
CA SER A 170 -9.21 -20.25 2.36
C SER A 170 -9.71 -18.97 1.69
N VAL A 171 -9.39 -17.83 2.28
CA VAL A 171 -9.75 -16.52 1.73
C VAL A 171 -8.50 -15.67 1.61
N GLY A 172 -8.52 -14.73 0.67
CA GLY A 172 -7.45 -13.75 0.58
C GLY A 172 -7.89 -12.46 -0.06
N THR A 173 -7.05 -11.45 0.12
CA THR A 173 -7.27 -10.14 -0.47
C THR A 173 -6.00 -9.58 -1.08
N PHE A 174 -6.18 -8.82 -2.15
CA PHE A 174 -5.06 -8.29 -2.93
C PHE A 174 -5.47 -7.06 -3.73
N ASN A 175 -4.86 -5.91 -3.41
CA ASN A 175 -4.91 -4.72 -4.26
C ASN A 175 -3.96 -4.94 -5.45
N MET A 176 -4.51 -4.91 -6.67
CA MET A 176 -3.78 -5.32 -7.88
C MET A 176 -3.00 -4.18 -8.54
N LEU A 177 -3.11 -2.95 -8.03
CA LEU A 177 -2.56 -1.73 -8.63
C LEU A 177 -3.02 -1.56 -10.08
N CYS A 178 -4.10 -0.78 -10.27
CA CYS A 178 -4.68 -0.60 -11.61
C CYS A 178 -3.69 0.06 -12.57
N GLY A 179 -3.88 -0.15 -13.88
CA GLY A 179 -3.01 0.40 -14.91
C GLY A 179 -2.83 1.92 -14.81
N PHE A 180 -3.86 2.66 -14.42
CA PHE A 180 -3.79 4.11 -14.25
C PHE A 180 -2.80 4.54 -13.15
N TYR A 181 -2.93 4.00 -11.93
CA TYR A 181 -2.03 4.36 -10.82
C TYR A 181 -0.62 3.78 -11.00
N ALA A 182 -0.48 2.61 -11.63
CA ALA A 182 0.82 2.03 -11.94
C ALA A 182 1.71 2.97 -12.77
N THR A 183 1.11 3.72 -13.72
CA THR A 183 1.87 4.68 -14.54
C THR A 183 2.48 5.85 -13.75
N GLN A 184 2.00 6.09 -12.53
CA GLN A 184 2.51 7.15 -11.65
C GLN A 184 3.74 6.70 -10.85
N LEU A 185 4.04 5.40 -10.81
CA LEU A 185 5.18 4.83 -10.09
C LEU A 185 6.46 4.89 -10.93
N THR A 186 7.03 6.09 -11.05
CA THR A 186 8.15 6.39 -11.96
C THR A 186 9.51 5.84 -11.54
N TYR A 187 9.61 5.18 -10.37
CA TYR A 187 10.81 4.48 -9.93
C TYR A 187 10.93 3.06 -10.53
N ALA A 188 9.81 2.47 -10.97
CA ALA A 188 9.80 1.13 -11.54
C ALA A 188 10.04 1.17 -13.08
N PRO A 189 10.62 0.12 -13.67
CA PRO A 189 10.75 0.00 -15.13
C PRO A 189 9.40 0.08 -15.84
N SER A 190 9.36 0.63 -17.05
CA SER A 190 8.10 0.82 -17.80
C SER A 190 7.39 -0.49 -18.12
N TRP A 191 8.15 -1.57 -18.38
CA TRP A 191 7.63 -2.91 -18.61
C TRP A 191 7.13 -3.58 -17.32
N VAL A 192 7.66 -3.19 -16.15
CA VAL A 192 7.12 -3.64 -14.86
C VAL A 192 5.77 -3.00 -14.60
N ILE A 193 5.58 -1.71 -14.90
CA ILE A 193 4.30 -1.02 -14.60
C ILE A 193 3.21 -1.30 -15.65
N ASN A 194 3.60 -1.69 -16.86
CA ASN A 194 2.68 -1.96 -17.96
C ASN A 194 1.69 -3.09 -17.61
N LEU A 195 0.39 -2.78 -17.70
CA LEU A 195 -0.69 -3.71 -17.40
C LEU A 195 -0.64 -5.00 -18.25
N GLU A 196 -0.28 -4.90 -19.53
CA GLU A 196 -0.17 -6.05 -20.42
C GLU A 196 0.95 -7.00 -19.99
N CYS A 197 2.02 -6.48 -19.40
CA CYS A 197 3.11 -7.29 -18.86
C CYS A 197 2.77 -7.87 -17.48
N ARG A 198 2.08 -7.11 -16.62
CA ARG A 198 1.78 -7.51 -15.25
C ARG A 198 0.64 -8.50 -15.12
N LYS A 199 -0.37 -8.45 -16.00
CA LYS A 199 -1.60 -9.24 -15.87
C LYS A 199 -1.36 -10.75 -15.72
N ASP A 200 -0.34 -11.27 -16.40
CA ASP A 200 0.04 -12.69 -16.32
C ASP A 200 0.66 -13.02 -14.96
N ILE A 201 1.52 -12.16 -14.41
CA ILE A 201 2.16 -12.35 -13.09
C ILE A 201 1.11 -12.21 -11.98
N LEU A 202 0.20 -11.23 -12.10
CA LEU A 202 -0.95 -11.06 -11.20
C LEU A 202 -1.83 -12.31 -11.18
N MET A 203 -2.15 -12.84 -12.36
CA MET A 203 -2.88 -14.10 -12.50
C MET A 203 -2.14 -15.27 -11.84
N GLN A 204 -0.84 -15.42 -12.12
CA GLN A 204 -0.02 -16.48 -11.53
C GLN A 204 0.02 -16.38 -10.00
N THR A 205 0.06 -15.17 -9.44
CA THR A 205 -0.02 -14.93 -8.00
C THR A 205 -1.32 -15.49 -7.40
N ILE A 206 -2.46 -15.22 -8.03
CA ILE A 206 -3.76 -15.75 -7.58
C ILE A 206 -3.78 -17.28 -7.73
N VAL A 207 -3.25 -17.80 -8.84
CA VAL A 207 -3.23 -19.24 -9.13
C VAL A 207 -2.36 -20.01 -8.13
N ALA A 208 -1.21 -19.46 -7.76
CA ALA A 208 -0.25 -20.11 -6.87
C ALA A 208 -0.85 -20.44 -5.49
N TYR A 209 -1.66 -19.54 -4.92
CA TYR A 209 -2.27 -19.78 -3.60
C TYR A 209 -3.57 -20.58 -3.66
N ASN A 210 -4.26 -20.62 -4.82
CA ASN A 210 -5.46 -21.43 -5.05
C ASN A 210 -6.51 -21.30 -3.93
N LEU A 211 -6.81 -20.07 -3.54
CA LEU A 211 -7.75 -19.73 -2.48
C LEU A 211 -9.18 -20.15 -2.83
N ASP A 212 -10.04 -20.39 -1.86
CA ASP A 212 -11.45 -20.71 -2.13
C ASP A 212 -12.26 -19.46 -2.45
N ILE A 213 -11.90 -18.32 -1.84
CA ILE A 213 -12.45 -16.98 -2.11
C ILE A 213 -11.29 -15.99 -2.22
N VAL A 214 -11.31 -15.10 -3.21
CA VAL A 214 -10.35 -14.00 -3.29
C VAL A 214 -11.08 -12.70 -3.62
N SER A 215 -10.86 -11.65 -2.84
CA SER A 215 -11.36 -10.31 -3.18
C SER A 215 -10.24 -9.35 -3.52
N LEU A 216 -10.45 -8.65 -4.62
CA LEU A 216 -9.44 -7.86 -5.30
C LEU A 216 -9.87 -6.39 -5.30
N GLN A 217 -8.91 -5.50 -5.13
CA GLN A 217 -9.08 -4.07 -5.32
C GLN A 217 -8.28 -3.62 -6.55
N GLU A 218 -8.68 -2.49 -7.13
CA GLU A 218 -8.03 -1.89 -8.30
C GLU A 218 -7.92 -2.80 -9.53
N VAL A 219 -8.95 -3.62 -9.76
CA VAL A 219 -9.00 -4.49 -10.93
C VAL A 219 -9.40 -3.69 -12.16
N ASP A 220 -8.55 -3.65 -13.19
CA ASP A 220 -8.89 -3.03 -14.47
C ASP A 220 -10.12 -3.69 -15.12
N VAL A 221 -11.13 -2.87 -15.44
CA VAL A 221 -12.44 -3.34 -15.89
C VAL A 221 -12.37 -4.11 -17.21
N GLY A 222 -11.54 -3.63 -18.14
CA GLY A 222 -11.33 -4.27 -19.43
C GLY A 222 -10.68 -5.65 -19.30
N VAL A 223 -9.71 -5.79 -18.40
CA VAL A 223 -8.94 -7.03 -18.19
C VAL A 223 -9.74 -8.04 -17.37
N PHE A 224 -10.64 -7.59 -16.48
CA PHE A 224 -11.49 -8.50 -15.70
C PHE A 224 -12.28 -9.47 -16.58
N ASN A 225 -13.05 -8.97 -17.54
CA ASN A 225 -13.89 -9.82 -18.39
C ASN A 225 -13.10 -10.54 -19.49
N SER A 226 -12.15 -9.84 -20.13
CA SER A 226 -11.41 -10.38 -21.27
C SER A 226 -10.32 -11.38 -20.88
N PHE A 227 -9.87 -11.36 -19.62
CA PHE A 227 -8.72 -12.14 -19.18
C PHE A 227 -8.95 -12.84 -17.83
N TYR A 228 -9.15 -12.10 -16.74
CA TYR A 228 -9.16 -12.68 -15.40
C TYR A 228 -10.29 -13.71 -15.21
N LYS A 229 -11.53 -13.33 -15.54
CA LYS A 229 -12.71 -14.16 -15.34
C LYS A 229 -12.67 -15.46 -16.13
N GLU A 230 -12.30 -15.39 -17.41
CA GLU A 230 -12.22 -16.58 -18.26
C GLU A 230 -11.10 -17.53 -17.81
N ASN A 231 -9.90 -17.00 -17.54
CA ASN A 231 -8.75 -17.82 -17.18
C ASN A 231 -8.89 -18.45 -15.78
N LEU A 232 -9.37 -17.70 -14.77
CA LEU A 232 -9.58 -18.26 -13.43
C LEU A 232 -10.70 -19.31 -13.44
N SER A 233 -11.74 -19.11 -14.25
CA SER A 233 -12.79 -20.12 -14.47
C SER A 233 -12.24 -21.41 -15.05
N LYS A 234 -11.39 -21.34 -16.07
CA LYS A 234 -10.78 -22.51 -16.72
C LYS A 234 -9.73 -23.20 -15.86
N LYS A 235 -8.89 -22.43 -15.15
CA LYS A 235 -7.74 -22.96 -14.40
C LYS A 235 -8.11 -23.48 -13.01
N LEU A 236 -9.03 -22.81 -12.31
CA LEU A 236 -9.30 -23.05 -10.88
C LEU A 236 -10.78 -23.24 -10.52
N ASP A 237 -11.68 -23.35 -11.50
CA ASP A 237 -13.13 -23.44 -11.27
C ASP A 237 -13.71 -22.20 -10.56
N TYR A 238 -13.14 -21.01 -10.83
CA TYR A 238 -13.67 -19.78 -10.24
C TYR A 238 -14.88 -19.25 -11.02
N ASP A 239 -15.84 -18.70 -10.31
CA ASP A 239 -16.73 -17.67 -10.82
C ASP A 239 -16.43 -16.36 -10.10
N GLY A 240 -16.91 -15.24 -10.64
CA GLY A 240 -16.59 -13.93 -10.10
C GLY A 240 -17.53 -12.82 -10.53
N VAL A 241 -17.68 -11.86 -9.61
CA VAL A 241 -18.39 -10.60 -9.82
C VAL A 241 -17.43 -9.43 -9.68
N MET A 242 -17.76 -8.32 -10.35
CA MET A 242 -17.02 -7.07 -10.24
C MET A 242 -17.96 -5.89 -10.07
N LEU A 243 -17.54 -4.95 -9.24
CA LEU A 243 -18.10 -3.62 -9.09
C LEU A 243 -17.12 -2.59 -9.67
N PRO A 244 -17.39 -2.05 -10.86
CA PRO A 244 -16.59 -0.97 -11.44
C PRO A 244 -16.75 0.33 -10.63
N LYS A 245 -15.64 1.02 -10.37
CA LYS A 245 -15.65 2.36 -9.78
C LYS A 245 -15.86 3.42 -10.85
N LYS A 246 -16.73 4.40 -10.58
CA LYS A 246 -16.83 5.61 -11.41
C LYS A 246 -15.66 6.53 -11.06
N SER A 247 -14.79 6.78 -12.03
CA SER A 247 -13.68 7.72 -11.89
C SER A 247 -13.91 8.90 -12.82
N TYR A 248 -13.85 10.12 -12.29
CA TYR A 248 -13.92 11.33 -13.11
C TYR A 248 -12.66 11.43 -13.98
N ASP A 249 -12.83 11.63 -15.28
CA ASP A 249 -11.75 11.92 -16.23
C ASP A 249 -11.81 13.42 -16.58
N PRO A 250 -10.86 14.23 -16.09
CA PRO A 250 -10.81 15.66 -16.37
C PRO A 250 -10.60 15.98 -17.86
N ASN A 251 -10.00 15.05 -18.63
CA ASN A 251 -9.68 15.30 -20.04
C ASN A 251 -10.90 15.16 -20.94
N THR A 252 -11.88 14.35 -20.54
CA THR A 252 -13.12 14.13 -21.29
C THR A 252 -14.34 14.75 -20.62
N ASP A 253 -14.14 15.47 -19.51
CA ASP A 253 -15.19 15.99 -18.63
C ASP A 253 -16.33 14.97 -18.38
N GLY A 254 -15.93 13.74 -18.05
CA GLY A 254 -16.85 12.60 -17.99
C GLY A 254 -16.35 11.48 -17.09
N PHE A 255 -17.23 10.56 -16.69
CA PHE A 255 -16.85 9.44 -15.82
C PHE A 255 -16.42 8.22 -16.65
N LYS A 256 -15.20 7.73 -16.43
CA LYS A 256 -14.72 6.43 -16.94
C LYS A 256 -14.72 5.39 -15.84
N LYS A 257 -15.04 4.15 -16.21
CA LYS A 257 -14.93 2.97 -15.34
C LYS A 257 -13.63 2.25 -15.66
N LEU A 258 -12.51 2.79 -15.18
CA LEU A 258 -11.18 2.26 -15.47
C LEU A 258 -10.87 1.00 -14.66
N TYR A 259 -11.21 1.02 -13.37
CA TYR A 259 -10.94 -0.08 -12.44
C TYR A 259 -12.09 -0.27 -11.43
N GLY A 260 -12.03 -1.32 -10.62
CA GLY A 260 -13.05 -1.63 -9.62
C GLY A 260 -12.61 -2.63 -8.57
N GLN A 261 -13.58 -3.14 -7.82
CA GLN A 261 -13.41 -4.24 -6.88
C GLN A 261 -14.00 -5.51 -7.46
N ALA A 262 -13.37 -6.65 -7.23
CA ALA A 262 -13.90 -7.94 -7.64
C ALA A 262 -13.87 -8.95 -6.50
N THR A 263 -14.75 -9.94 -6.55
CA THR A 263 -14.70 -11.12 -5.69
C THR A 263 -14.84 -12.34 -6.57
N PHE A 264 -13.89 -13.27 -6.45
CA PHE A 264 -13.94 -14.59 -7.07
C PHE A 264 -14.10 -15.68 -6.01
N TRP A 265 -14.72 -16.79 -6.39
CA TRP A 265 -14.89 -17.96 -5.53
C TRP A 265 -14.91 -19.25 -6.35
N LYS A 266 -14.55 -20.38 -5.74
CA LYS A 266 -14.67 -21.70 -6.37
C LYS A 266 -16.14 -22.15 -6.45
N ARG A 267 -16.63 -22.45 -7.66
CA ARG A 267 -18.01 -22.93 -7.89
C ARG A 267 -18.30 -24.26 -7.21
N SER A 268 -17.31 -25.14 -7.16
CA SER A 268 -17.36 -26.41 -6.44
C SER A 268 -17.67 -26.27 -4.94
N LYS A 269 -17.32 -25.14 -4.32
CA LYS A 269 -17.54 -24.89 -2.88
C LYS A 269 -18.66 -23.91 -2.58
N PHE A 270 -18.94 -22.96 -3.49
CA PHE A 270 -19.90 -21.89 -3.22
C PHE A 270 -20.80 -21.58 -4.42
N ARG A 271 -22.05 -21.23 -4.11
CA ARG A 271 -22.98 -20.58 -5.04
C ARG A 271 -23.16 -19.12 -4.66
N LEU A 272 -23.19 -18.23 -5.66
CA LEU A 272 -23.60 -16.85 -5.43
C LEU A 272 -25.09 -16.80 -5.05
N VAL A 273 -25.38 -16.11 -3.95
CA VAL A 273 -26.75 -15.80 -3.52
C VAL A 273 -27.10 -14.38 -3.95
N GLU A 274 -26.24 -13.42 -3.62
CA GLU A 274 -26.50 -12.00 -3.88
C GLU A 274 -25.20 -11.21 -4.02
N GLN A 275 -25.18 -10.26 -4.94
CA GLN A 275 -24.15 -9.23 -5.06
C GLN A 275 -24.77 -7.90 -4.64
N ILE A 276 -24.13 -7.19 -3.71
CA ILE A 276 -24.59 -5.90 -3.20
C ILE A 276 -23.48 -4.88 -3.45
N ASN A 277 -23.85 -3.85 -4.20
CA ASN A 277 -22.94 -2.78 -4.60
C ASN A 277 -23.20 -1.55 -3.72
N ILE A 278 -22.16 -1.14 -2.99
CA ILE A 278 -22.23 -0.02 -2.06
C ILE A 278 -21.52 1.17 -2.68
N ASP A 279 -22.29 2.15 -3.14
CA ASP A 279 -21.77 3.47 -3.48
C ASP A 279 -21.75 4.31 -2.20
N LEU A 280 -20.59 4.35 -1.52
CA LEU A 280 -20.45 4.99 -0.21
C LEU A 280 -20.78 6.47 -0.30
N GLN A 281 -20.32 7.13 -1.37
CA GLN A 281 -20.62 8.52 -1.60
C GLN A 281 -22.13 8.74 -1.74
N ALA A 282 -22.79 8.01 -2.64
CA ALA A 282 -24.22 8.19 -2.88
C ALA A 282 -25.05 7.88 -1.62
N LYS A 283 -24.66 6.87 -0.83
CA LYS A 283 -25.31 6.58 0.45
C LYS A 283 -25.15 7.70 1.46
N ILE A 284 -23.93 8.22 1.63
CA ILE A 284 -23.67 9.31 2.58
C ILE A 284 -24.39 10.59 2.13
N MET A 285 -24.32 10.97 0.86
CA MET A 285 -25.01 12.16 0.35
C MET A 285 -26.55 12.02 0.37
N GLY A 286 -27.06 10.79 0.28
CA GLY A 286 -28.49 10.49 0.38
C GLY A 286 -29.03 10.36 1.81
N ASP A 287 -28.15 10.30 2.81
CA ASP A 287 -28.53 10.11 4.21
C ASP A 287 -29.07 11.42 4.81
N LYS A 288 -30.24 11.32 5.45
CA LYS A 288 -30.90 12.45 6.12
C LYS A 288 -30.06 13.00 7.27
N ARG A 289 -29.23 12.18 7.92
CA ARG A 289 -28.30 12.59 8.99
C ARG A 289 -27.36 13.71 8.53
N PHE A 290 -26.97 13.70 7.26
CA PHE A 290 -25.93 14.58 6.73
C PHE A 290 -26.45 15.70 5.83
N LYS A 291 -27.75 15.70 5.50
CA LYS A 291 -28.38 16.59 4.51
C LYS A 291 -28.03 18.08 4.65
N TYR A 292 -27.84 18.56 5.88
CA TYR A 292 -27.59 19.98 6.15
C TYR A 292 -26.18 20.27 6.68
N LEU A 293 -25.28 19.28 6.70
CA LEU A 293 -23.94 19.42 7.25
C LEU A 293 -22.93 19.76 6.14
N SER A 294 -22.47 21.01 6.11
CA SER A 294 -21.59 21.51 5.05
C SER A 294 -20.23 20.81 4.99
N ASP A 295 -19.69 20.40 6.14
CA ASP A 295 -18.40 19.73 6.21
C ASP A 295 -18.46 18.33 5.58
N VAL A 296 -19.53 17.58 5.86
CA VAL A 296 -19.78 16.28 5.20
C VAL A 296 -19.80 16.45 3.68
N HIS A 297 -20.56 17.43 3.18
CA HIS A 297 -20.65 17.66 1.74
C HIS A 297 -19.28 18.04 1.17
N THR A 298 -18.62 19.07 1.69
CA THR A 298 -17.30 19.54 1.21
C THR A 298 -16.29 18.40 1.16
N ARG A 299 -16.21 17.61 2.24
CA ARG A 299 -15.17 16.60 2.40
C ARG A 299 -15.44 15.34 1.58
N LEU A 300 -16.70 14.94 1.39
CA LEU A 300 -17.08 13.71 0.70
C LEU A 300 -17.55 13.87 -0.76
N THR A 301 -17.84 15.08 -1.25
CA THR A 301 -18.39 15.32 -2.60
C THR A 301 -17.55 14.71 -3.74
N ASN A 302 -16.25 14.53 -3.56
CA ASN A 302 -15.38 13.95 -4.60
C ASN A 302 -14.76 12.60 -4.18
N LYS A 303 -15.35 11.93 -3.17
CA LYS A 303 -14.81 10.68 -2.61
C LYS A 303 -15.63 9.48 -3.07
N THR A 304 -15.39 9.05 -4.31
CA THR A 304 -16.14 7.97 -5.01
C THR A 304 -15.75 6.54 -4.58
N ASN A 305 -15.33 6.34 -3.34
CA ASN A 305 -14.98 5.01 -2.83
C ASN A 305 -16.22 4.10 -2.85
N MET A 306 -16.00 2.82 -3.12
CA MET A 306 -17.05 1.81 -3.27
C MET A 306 -16.82 0.67 -2.30
N GLY A 307 -17.88 -0.08 -2.03
CA GLY A 307 -17.82 -1.36 -1.32
C GLY A 307 -18.55 -2.45 -2.09
N LEU A 308 -18.02 -3.67 -2.04
CA LEU A 308 -18.64 -4.83 -2.67
C LEU A 308 -18.91 -5.90 -1.60
N ILE A 309 -20.18 -6.22 -1.39
CA ILE A 309 -20.57 -7.38 -0.58
C ILE A 309 -21.00 -8.51 -1.53
N THR A 310 -20.41 -9.68 -1.35
CA THR A 310 -20.75 -10.91 -2.05
C THR A 310 -21.26 -11.92 -1.04
N VAL A 311 -22.54 -12.30 -1.17
CA VAL A 311 -23.17 -13.29 -0.32
C VAL A 311 -23.09 -14.65 -1.01
N LEU A 312 -22.38 -15.57 -0.37
CA LEU A 312 -22.09 -16.91 -0.90
C LEU A 312 -22.77 -17.97 -0.03
N GLU A 313 -23.32 -19.01 -0.64
CA GLU A 313 -23.84 -20.18 0.06
C GLU A 313 -22.90 -21.37 -0.17
N THR A 314 -22.47 -22.03 0.89
CA THR A 314 -21.66 -23.25 0.82
C THR A 314 -22.46 -24.39 0.18
N THR A 315 -21.85 -25.14 -0.74
CA THR A 315 -22.50 -26.30 -1.37
C THR A 315 -22.70 -27.48 -0.42
N THR A 316 -21.91 -27.56 0.66
CA THR A 316 -21.87 -28.67 1.61
C THR A 316 -22.88 -28.55 2.76
N THR A 317 -22.97 -27.38 3.40
CA THR A 317 -23.87 -27.18 4.56
C THR A 317 -25.03 -26.23 4.28
N SER A 318 -25.11 -25.65 3.08
CA SER A 318 -26.06 -24.58 2.75
C SER A 318 -26.00 -23.40 3.73
N THR A 319 -24.83 -23.14 4.33
CA THR A 319 -24.62 -21.98 5.19
C THR A 319 -24.13 -20.80 4.38
N THR A 320 -24.53 -19.60 4.80
CA THR A 320 -24.17 -18.35 4.11
C THR A 320 -22.89 -17.74 4.68
N ILE A 321 -22.03 -17.26 3.79
CA ILE A 321 -20.85 -16.44 4.09
C ILE A 321 -21.02 -15.09 3.40
N ILE A 322 -20.92 -14.03 4.17
CA ILE A 322 -20.92 -12.64 3.69
C ILE A 322 -19.46 -12.24 3.54
N VAL A 323 -19.03 -12.00 2.30
CA VAL A 323 -17.69 -11.51 1.96
C VAL A 323 -17.80 -10.04 1.61
N ALA A 324 -17.26 -9.18 2.47
CA ALA A 324 -17.33 -7.73 2.32
C ALA A 324 -15.94 -7.19 1.97
N ASN A 325 -15.79 -6.74 0.72
CA ASN A 325 -14.57 -6.23 0.11
C ASN A 325 -14.52 -4.70 0.19
N VAL A 326 -13.48 -4.17 0.84
CA VAL A 326 -13.28 -2.76 1.15
C VAL A 326 -12.16 -2.14 0.32
N HIS A 327 -12.34 -0.88 -0.08
CA HIS A 327 -11.27 0.01 -0.55
C HIS A 327 -11.58 1.44 -0.06
N LEU A 328 -11.09 1.79 1.13
CA LEU A 328 -11.32 3.10 1.76
C LEU A 328 -10.52 4.21 1.09
N TYR A 329 -10.84 5.46 1.41
CA TYR A 329 -10.10 6.61 0.91
C TYR A 329 -8.62 6.57 1.33
N TYR A 330 -7.71 6.93 0.43
CA TYR A 330 -6.28 6.72 0.64
C TYR A 330 -5.64 7.78 1.55
N ASN A 331 -6.02 9.05 1.42
CA ASN A 331 -5.29 10.15 2.06
C ASN A 331 -5.33 10.04 3.61
N PRO A 332 -4.17 9.97 4.29
CA PRO A 332 -4.09 9.83 5.74
C PRO A 332 -4.68 11.02 6.53
N GLU A 333 -4.71 12.23 5.95
CA GLU A 333 -5.28 13.43 6.58
C GLU A 333 -6.82 13.40 6.67
N PHE A 334 -7.46 12.43 6.03
CA PHE A 334 -8.92 12.31 5.94
C PHE A 334 -9.43 11.12 6.76
N THR A 335 -8.95 11.01 8.01
CA THR A 335 -9.32 9.93 8.93
C THR A 335 -10.83 9.92 9.23
N ASP A 336 -11.42 11.11 9.38
CA ASP A 336 -12.86 11.35 9.52
C ASP A 336 -13.70 10.87 8.31
N VAL A 337 -13.21 11.07 7.09
CA VAL A 337 -13.88 10.54 5.88
C VAL A 337 -13.83 9.02 5.86
N LYS A 338 -12.67 8.43 6.19
CA LYS A 338 -12.53 6.97 6.30
C LYS A 338 -13.45 6.41 7.39
N ALA A 339 -13.59 7.10 8.53
CA ALA A 339 -14.50 6.73 9.62
C ALA A 339 -15.96 6.60 9.16
N ILE A 340 -16.48 7.56 8.39
CA ILE A 340 -17.87 7.53 7.92
C ILE A 340 -18.06 6.49 6.83
N GLN A 341 -17.09 6.37 5.93
CA GLN A 341 -17.08 5.31 4.92
C GLN A 341 -17.19 3.94 5.60
N LEU A 342 -16.39 3.71 6.65
CA LEU A 342 -16.38 2.48 7.42
C LEU A 342 -17.68 2.28 8.21
N MET A 343 -18.22 3.33 8.83
CA MET A 343 -19.52 3.30 9.51
C MET A 343 -20.65 2.86 8.58
N VAL A 344 -20.81 3.54 7.43
CA VAL A 344 -21.84 3.19 6.44
C VAL A 344 -21.63 1.78 5.90
N PHE A 345 -20.38 1.36 5.69
CA PHE A 345 -20.11 -0.02 5.28
C PHE A 345 -20.58 -1.02 6.34
N PHE A 346 -20.30 -0.78 7.62
CA PHE A 346 -20.77 -1.66 8.69
C PHE A 346 -22.29 -1.71 8.80
N GLU A 347 -22.99 -0.57 8.67
CA GLU A 347 -24.46 -0.54 8.62
C GLU A 347 -25.00 -1.44 7.50
N GLU A 348 -24.38 -1.43 6.31
CA GLU A 348 -24.76 -2.32 5.21
C GLU A 348 -24.47 -3.79 5.51
N VAL A 349 -23.31 -4.11 6.07
CA VAL A 349 -22.96 -5.51 6.43
C VAL A 349 -23.92 -6.04 7.49
N GLU A 350 -24.30 -5.23 8.46
CA GLU A 350 -25.30 -5.58 9.48
C GLU A 350 -26.68 -5.80 8.89
N PHE A 351 -27.13 -4.92 7.99
CA PHE A 351 -28.38 -5.10 7.26
C PHE A 351 -28.41 -6.43 6.50
N VAL A 352 -27.30 -6.80 5.83
CA VAL A 352 -27.18 -8.08 5.13
C VAL A 352 -27.14 -9.26 6.09
N LYS A 353 -26.46 -9.12 7.24
CA LYS A 353 -26.40 -10.17 8.27
C LYS A 353 -27.77 -10.44 8.88
N GLU A 354 -28.61 -9.42 9.06
CA GLU A 354 -30.00 -9.58 9.51
C GLU A 354 -30.88 -10.30 8.47
N LYS A 355 -30.66 -10.04 7.17
CA LYS A 355 -31.33 -10.75 6.07
C LYS A 355 -30.90 -12.22 6.01
N TYR A 356 -29.62 -12.51 6.21
CA TYR A 356 -29.05 -13.86 6.18
C TYR A 356 -28.62 -14.30 7.58
N LYS A 357 -29.59 -14.66 8.42
CA LYS A 357 -29.35 -15.09 9.81
C LYS A 357 -28.38 -16.27 9.87
N ASN A 358 -27.55 -16.31 10.92
CA ASN A 358 -26.48 -17.29 11.11
C ASN A 358 -25.34 -17.25 10.07
N SER A 359 -25.30 -16.21 9.23
CA SER A 359 -24.19 -16.01 8.31
C SER A 359 -22.91 -15.62 9.04
N ARG A 360 -21.80 -16.11 8.49
CA ARG A 360 -20.43 -15.73 8.89
C ARG A 360 -19.98 -14.55 8.05
N VAL A 361 -19.25 -13.62 8.64
CA VAL A 361 -18.76 -12.43 7.96
C VAL A 361 -17.25 -12.53 7.80
N ILE A 362 -16.77 -12.28 6.59
CA ILE A 362 -15.37 -12.04 6.27
C ILE A 362 -15.29 -10.62 5.71
N PHE A 363 -14.59 -9.75 6.41
CA PHE A 363 -14.46 -8.34 6.09
C PHE A 363 -13.01 -8.05 5.77
N LEU A 364 -12.71 -7.79 4.50
CA LEU A 364 -11.33 -7.76 4.02
C LEU A 364 -11.13 -6.72 2.92
N GLY A 365 -9.88 -6.37 2.67
CA GLY A 365 -9.49 -5.48 1.59
C GLY A 365 -8.49 -4.42 2.03
N ASP A 366 -8.47 -3.33 1.27
CA ASP A 366 -7.59 -2.20 1.48
C ASP A 366 -8.31 -1.14 2.33
N PHE A 367 -7.89 -1.03 3.59
CA PHE A 367 -8.47 -0.08 4.53
C PHE A 367 -7.75 1.27 4.51
N ASN A 368 -6.60 1.38 3.82
CA ASN A 368 -5.76 2.58 3.84
C ASN A 368 -5.54 3.11 5.27
N THR A 369 -5.39 2.21 6.25
CA THR A 369 -5.43 2.50 7.69
C THR A 369 -4.40 1.65 8.43
N LEU A 370 -3.64 2.23 9.36
CA LEU A 370 -2.62 1.50 10.13
C LEU A 370 -3.21 0.80 11.36
N LYS A 371 -2.57 -0.29 11.83
CA LYS A 371 -3.01 -1.07 13.01
C LYS A 371 -3.19 -0.25 14.29
N LYS A 372 -2.37 0.78 14.51
CA LYS A 372 -2.39 1.63 15.72
C LYS A 372 -3.17 2.91 15.50
N THR A 373 -4.36 2.82 14.92
CA THR A 373 -5.23 3.97 14.66
C THR A 373 -6.62 3.74 15.23
N VAL A 374 -7.33 4.84 15.52
CA VAL A 374 -8.72 4.81 16.00
C VAL A 374 -9.65 4.07 15.04
N LEU A 375 -9.34 4.06 13.74
CA LEU A 375 -10.11 3.34 12.73
C LEU A 375 -9.91 1.81 12.81
N TYR A 376 -8.68 1.35 13.05
CA TYR A 376 -8.45 -0.08 13.28
C TYR A 376 -9.12 -0.53 14.58
N GLU A 377 -8.97 0.26 15.65
CA GLU A 377 -9.64 0.00 16.92
C GLU A 377 -11.16 0.01 16.78
N TYR A 378 -11.72 0.87 15.92
CA TYR A 378 -13.15 0.86 15.63
C TYR A 378 -13.61 -0.50 15.11
N VAL A 379 -12.88 -1.09 14.14
CA VAL A 379 -13.20 -2.41 13.55
C VAL A 379 -13.18 -3.53 14.60
N THR A 380 -12.21 -3.54 15.52
CA THR A 380 -12.02 -4.64 16.48
C THR A 380 -12.79 -4.42 17.80
N ASN A 381 -12.83 -3.19 18.29
CA ASN A 381 -13.43 -2.82 19.57
C ASN A 381 -14.91 -2.39 19.43
N ARG A 382 -15.37 -2.18 18.20
CA ARG A 382 -16.75 -1.89 17.81
C ARG A 382 -17.25 -0.51 18.21
N LYS A 383 -16.39 0.35 18.74
CA LYS A 383 -16.70 1.70 19.17
C LYS A 383 -15.56 2.63 18.82
N MET A 384 -15.91 3.85 18.44
CA MET A 384 -14.96 4.92 18.17
C MET A 384 -15.48 6.21 18.78
N ASP A 385 -14.59 6.93 19.45
CA ASP A 385 -14.89 8.23 20.04
C ASP A 385 -15.08 9.30 18.95
N GLY A 386 -15.89 10.31 19.25
CA GLY A 386 -16.22 11.38 18.32
C GLY A 386 -15.07 12.35 18.01
N ALA A 387 -13.99 12.35 18.80
CA ALA A 387 -12.82 13.19 18.56
C ALA A 387 -12.18 13.00 17.17
N VAL A 388 -12.37 11.84 16.55
CA VAL A 388 -11.92 11.55 15.17
C VAL A 388 -12.55 12.48 14.12
N PHE A 389 -13.71 13.06 14.43
CA PHE A 389 -14.46 13.95 13.54
C PHE A 389 -14.09 15.42 13.75
N GLU A 390 -13.41 15.77 14.84
CA GLU A 390 -12.95 17.14 15.07
C GLU A 390 -11.86 17.53 14.07
N PRO A 391 -11.82 18.80 13.60
CA PRO A 391 -12.66 19.93 14.02
C PRO A 391 -13.97 20.10 13.22
N TYR A 392 -14.40 19.09 12.48
CA TYR A 392 -15.50 19.19 11.53
C TYR A 392 -16.86 18.83 12.15
N ASP A 393 -17.93 19.42 11.60
CA ASP A 393 -19.30 19.11 12.00
C ASP A 393 -19.85 17.90 11.24
N TYR A 394 -19.98 16.80 11.98
CA TYR A 394 -20.57 15.54 11.58
C TYR A 394 -21.87 15.24 12.34
N GLY A 395 -22.46 16.25 12.98
CA GLY A 395 -23.72 16.16 13.71
C GLY A 395 -23.62 15.20 14.89
N THR A 396 -24.57 14.26 14.98
CA THR A 396 -24.62 13.28 16.08
C THR A 396 -23.43 12.31 16.07
N LEU A 397 -22.67 12.22 14.97
CA LEU A 397 -21.48 11.35 14.95
C LEU A 397 -20.32 11.92 15.77
N ASN A 398 -20.32 13.22 16.06
CA ASN A 398 -19.36 13.83 16.97
C ASN A 398 -19.49 13.32 18.42
N ASP A 399 -20.55 12.58 18.76
CA ASP A 399 -20.68 11.86 20.03
C ASP A 399 -20.03 10.45 19.99
N GLY A 400 -19.50 10.04 18.83
CA GLY A 400 -18.92 8.74 18.57
C GLY A 400 -19.83 7.81 17.74
N ILE A 401 -19.26 6.70 17.28
CA ILE A 401 -19.94 5.69 16.48
C ILE A 401 -19.70 4.28 17.01
N ALA A 402 -20.60 3.35 16.69
CA ALA A 402 -20.52 1.97 17.12
C ALA A 402 -21.10 1.02 16.06
N HIS A 403 -20.63 -0.24 16.08
CA HIS A 403 -21.22 -1.35 15.35
C HIS A 403 -21.38 -2.58 16.26
N ASN A 404 -22.11 -3.59 15.79
CA ASN A 404 -22.46 -4.81 16.51
C ASN A 404 -21.63 -6.02 16.07
N LEU A 405 -20.98 -5.94 14.90
CA LEU A 405 -20.13 -7.04 14.39
C LEU A 405 -18.95 -7.32 15.31
N ARG A 406 -18.82 -8.57 15.79
CA ARG A 406 -17.64 -9.01 16.53
C ARG A 406 -16.60 -9.55 15.56
N LEU A 407 -15.59 -8.74 15.24
CA LEU A 407 -14.56 -9.06 14.27
C LEU A 407 -13.21 -9.31 14.94
N MET A 408 -12.48 -10.30 14.44
CA MET A 408 -11.12 -10.66 14.83
C MET A 408 -10.19 -10.48 13.63
N ASP A 409 -8.97 -9.96 13.85
CA ASP A 409 -7.95 -9.82 12.79
C ASP A 409 -7.21 -11.16 12.60
N ALA A 410 -7.17 -11.66 11.36
CA ALA A 410 -6.47 -12.90 11.02
C ALA A 410 -4.95 -12.81 11.20
N TYR A 411 -4.39 -11.60 11.11
CA TYR A 411 -2.96 -11.32 11.25
C TYR A 411 -2.61 -10.69 12.60
N ASP A 412 -3.53 -10.75 13.59
CA ASP A 412 -3.19 -10.36 14.95
C ASP A 412 -2.14 -11.30 15.55
N GLY A 413 -1.14 -10.72 16.22
CA GLY A 413 0.01 -11.46 16.76
C GLY A 413 0.94 -12.12 15.72
N GLN A 414 0.77 -11.85 14.42
CA GLN A 414 1.66 -12.34 13.35
C GLN A 414 2.69 -11.27 12.96
N GLU A 415 3.92 -11.69 12.65
CA GLU A 415 5.02 -10.80 12.23
C GLU A 415 4.90 -10.34 10.77
N ILE A 416 3.79 -9.67 10.41
CA ILE A 416 3.65 -9.02 9.11
C ILE A 416 4.13 -7.56 9.20
N THR A 417 5.17 -7.23 8.43
CA THR A 417 5.81 -5.90 8.48
C THR A 417 5.18 -4.91 7.49
N PHE A 418 4.57 -5.38 6.41
CA PHE A 418 3.88 -4.53 5.44
C PHE A 418 2.85 -5.31 4.63
N THR A 419 1.87 -4.60 4.09
CA THR A 419 1.01 -5.08 3.00
C THR A 419 1.08 -4.18 1.78
N ASN A 420 1.43 -2.90 1.96
CA ASN A 420 1.84 -1.97 0.90
C ASN A 420 3.31 -1.56 1.09
N PHE A 421 4.07 -1.52 0.00
CA PHE A 421 5.48 -1.10 0.02
C PHE A 421 5.84 -0.27 -1.22
N THR A 422 6.01 1.03 -1.00
CA THR A 422 6.54 2.02 -1.94
C THR A 422 7.76 2.73 -1.32
N PRO A 423 8.54 3.52 -2.10
CA PRO A 423 9.72 4.22 -1.60
C PRO A 423 9.51 5.10 -0.37
N THR A 424 8.30 5.63 -0.17
CA THR A 424 8.00 6.54 0.93
C THR A 424 6.99 5.99 1.93
N PHE A 425 6.51 4.77 1.72
CA PHE A 425 5.48 4.19 2.57
C PHE A 425 5.61 2.66 2.56
N LYS A 426 5.89 2.07 3.73
CA LYS A 426 5.99 0.62 3.93
C LYS A 426 5.26 0.26 5.21
N GLU A 427 4.00 -0.13 5.09
CA GLU A 427 3.13 -0.34 6.25
C GLU A 427 2.04 -1.39 5.96
N VAL A 428 1.36 -1.82 7.02
CA VAL A 428 0.19 -2.72 6.93
C VAL A 428 -1.07 -1.87 6.84
N ILE A 429 -1.76 -1.98 5.71
CA ILE A 429 -3.04 -1.30 5.43
C ILE A 429 -4.13 -2.21 4.85
N ASP A 430 -3.78 -3.45 4.53
CA ASP A 430 -4.70 -4.49 4.07
C ASP A 430 -4.97 -5.49 5.18
N TYR A 431 -6.23 -5.87 5.34
CA TYR A 431 -6.65 -6.70 6.47
C TYR A 431 -7.61 -7.81 6.04
N ILE A 432 -7.64 -8.87 6.85
CA ILE A 432 -8.67 -9.90 6.81
C ILE A 432 -9.26 -10.01 8.21
N PHE A 433 -10.42 -9.41 8.41
CA PHE A 433 -11.21 -9.55 9.61
C PHE A 433 -12.27 -10.64 9.43
N TYR A 434 -12.57 -11.37 10.49
CA TYR A 434 -13.54 -12.47 10.45
C TYR A 434 -14.43 -12.46 11.69
N SER A 435 -15.69 -12.87 11.52
CA SER A 435 -16.64 -12.98 12.62
C SER A 435 -16.47 -14.27 13.42
N ASP A 436 -17.20 -14.34 14.53
CA ASP A 436 -17.44 -15.58 15.26
C ASP A 436 -18.01 -16.69 14.37
N GLY A 437 -17.81 -17.95 14.81
CA GLY A 437 -18.17 -19.14 14.04
C GLY A 437 -17.12 -19.60 13.01
N LEU A 438 -16.04 -18.84 12.84
CA LEU A 438 -14.81 -19.20 12.12
C LEU A 438 -13.65 -19.36 13.10
N SER A 439 -12.80 -20.37 12.89
CA SER A 439 -11.57 -20.57 13.66
C SER A 439 -10.37 -20.48 12.72
N LEU A 440 -9.51 -19.47 12.93
CA LEU A 440 -8.30 -19.27 12.14
C LEU A 440 -7.31 -20.44 12.34
N THR A 441 -6.77 -20.95 11.24
CA THR A 441 -5.85 -22.11 11.23
C THR A 441 -4.49 -21.82 10.64
N SER A 442 -4.40 -20.95 9.62
CA SER A 442 -3.13 -20.57 9.04
C SER A 442 -3.23 -19.24 8.30
N VAL A 443 -2.12 -18.53 8.16
CA VAL A 443 -2.01 -17.33 7.31
C VAL A 443 -0.85 -17.48 6.32
N ILE A 444 -0.87 -16.73 5.22
CA ILE A 444 0.29 -16.66 4.31
C ILE A 444 1.39 -15.84 5.00
N SER A 445 2.62 -16.36 5.00
CA SER A 445 3.80 -15.74 5.60
C SER A 445 4.06 -14.34 5.03
N PRO A 446 4.74 -13.44 5.78
CA PRO A 446 5.21 -12.17 5.24
C PRO A 446 6.25 -12.38 4.13
N VAL A 447 6.58 -11.30 3.42
CA VAL A 447 7.80 -11.21 2.61
C VAL A 447 8.98 -10.99 3.54
N GLU A 448 10.10 -11.66 3.29
CA GLU A 448 11.28 -11.62 4.14
C GLU A 448 11.92 -10.23 4.20
N ASP A 449 12.37 -9.84 5.40
CA ASP A 449 13.02 -8.54 5.60
C ASP A 449 14.31 -8.40 4.78
N GLU A 450 15.05 -9.50 4.57
CA GLU A 450 16.28 -9.50 3.75
C GLU A 450 15.99 -9.07 2.29
N TYR A 451 14.84 -9.46 1.75
CA TYR A 451 14.41 -9.04 0.42
C TYR A 451 14.10 -7.55 0.43
N THR A 452 13.24 -7.11 1.35
CA THR A 452 12.85 -5.68 1.43
C THR A 452 14.01 -4.75 1.75
N ALA A 453 15.05 -5.23 2.46
CA ALA A 453 16.25 -4.47 2.75
C ALA A 453 17.08 -4.12 1.51
N LYS A 454 16.86 -4.80 0.38
CA LYS A 454 17.58 -4.62 -0.88
C LYS A 454 16.73 -3.99 -1.99
N THR A 455 15.46 -3.73 -1.75
CA THR A 455 14.57 -3.06 -2.69
C THR A 455 14.14 -1.71 -2.13
N ILE A 456 13.83 -0.77 -3.03
CA ILE A 456 13.27 0.53 -2.66
C ILE A 456 11.75 0.54 -2.59
N GLY A 457 11.07 -0.50 -3.07
CA GLY A 457 9.61 -0.55 -3.18
C GLY A 457 9.14 -1.59 -4.20
N LEU A 458 7.82 -1.75 -4.25
CA LEU A 458 7.07 -2.57 -5.19
C LEU A 458 6.13 -1.65 -6.00
N PRO A 459 5.80 -1.91 -7.27
CA PRO A 459 6.06 -3.14 -8.00
C PRO A 459 7.50 -3.25 -8.50
N ASN A 460 7.93 -4.48 -8.70
CA ASN A 460 9.19 -4.82 -9.35
C ASN A 460 8.99 -6.09 -10.22
N ILE A 461 10.08 -6.68 -10.72
CA ILE A 461 10.00 -7.87 -11.58
C ILE A 461 9.31 -9.07 -10.92
N HIS A 462 9.38 -9.20 -9.59
CA HIS A 462 8.84 -10.35 -8.85
C HIS A 462 7.46 -10.06 -8.23
N PHE A 463 7.19 -8.80 -7.89
CA PHE A 463 5.91 -8.37 -7.31
C PHE A 463 5.21 -7.38 -8.25
N PRO A 464 4.09 -7.77 -8.87
CA PRO A 464 3.42 -6.94 -9.87
C PRO A 464 2.48 -5.86 -9.29
N SER A 465 2.41 -5.72 -7.97
CA SER A 465 1.64 -4.67 -7.30
C SER A 465 2.52 -4.03 -6.24
N ASP A 466 2.20 -2.79 -5.86
CA ASP A 466 2.76 -2.15 -4.67
C ASP A 466 2.23 -2.78 -3.37
N HIS A 467 1.15 -3.57 -3.46
CA HIS A 467 0.66 -4.42 -2.39
C HIS A 467 1.10 -5.88 -2.53
N ILE A 468 0.97 -6.64 -1.44
CA ILE A 468 1.12 -8.10 -1.45
C ILE A 468 -0.22 -8.80 -1.18
N LEU A 469 -0.43 -9.95 -1.81
CA LEU A 469 -1.58 -10.80 -1.49
C LEU A 469 -1.43 -11.34 -0.07
N ILE A 470 -2.44 -11.13 0.77
CA ILE A 470 -2.56 -11.75 2.08
C ILE A 470 -3.70 -12.77 2.08
N GLY A 471 -3.60 -13.79 2.92
CA GLY A 471 -4.55 -14.90 2.90
C GLY A 471 -4.60 -15.65 4.22
N ALA A 472 -5.78 -16.14 4.54
CA ALA A 472 -6.06 -16.84 5.79
C ALA A 472 -6.89 -18.10 5.50
N LYS A 473 -6.62 -19.16 6.27
CA LYS A 473 -7.45 -20.38 6.29
C LYS A 473 -8.24 -20.45 7.58
N PHE A 474 -9.50 -20.80 7.45
CA PHE A 474 -10.45 -20.94 8.53
C PHE A 474 -11.03 -22.35 8.55
N THR A 475 -11.40 -22.79 9.74
CA THR A 475 -12.21 -23.99 9.97
C THR A 475 -13.53 -23.61 10.63
N VAL A 476 -14.56 -24.40 10.35
CA VAL A 476 -15.82 -24.40 11.09
C VAL A 476 -15.89 -25.67 11.91
N LYS A 477 -16.12 -25.56 13.21
CA LYS A 477 -16.27 -26.71 14.10
C LYS A 477 -17.66 -27.34 13.93
N LYS A 478 -17.75 -28.66 14.01
CA LYS A 478 -19.04 -29.34 14.24
C LYS A 478 -19.59 -28.90 15.60
N GLN A 479 -20.83 -28.44 15.66
CA GLN A 479 -21.50 -28.28 16.95
C GLN A 479 -21.61 -29.67 17.58
N LYS A 480 -21.17 -29.83 18.83
CA LYS A 480 -21.46 -31.04 19.61
C LYS A 480 -22.96 -31.01 19.91
N ASN A 481 -23.69 -32.00 19.39
CA ASN A 481 -25.11 -32.21 19.66
C ASN A 481 -25.39 -32.32 21.15
#